data_AF-A0A4R4L9S0-F1
#
_entry.id   AF-A0A4R4L9S0-F1
#
_cell.length_a   1.000
_cell.length_b   1.000
_cell.length_c   1.000
_cell.angle_alpha   90.00
_cell.angle_beta   90.00
_cell.angle_gamma   90.00
#
_symmetry.space_group_name_H-M   'P 1'
#
loop_
_entity.id
_entity.type
_entity.pdbx_description
1 polymer ?
#
loop_
_entity_poly.entity_id
_entity_poly.type
_entity_poly.pdbx_seq_one_letter_code
_entity_poly.pdbx_strand_id
1 'polypeptide(L)' 'MPIYVVAFESKDPVLVTGGADRTARLWNVDPEQVAAYVCATTGDDISRGEWEKYLPNVPYAPPCAR' A
#
# COMPACT_ATOMS: atom_id res chain seq x y z
N MET A 1 -3.88 4.17 18.49
CA MET A 1 -2.72 3.97 19.38
C MET A 1 -1.60 4.86 18.88
N PRO A 2 -0.95 5.68 19.73
CA PRO A 2 0.08 6.61 19.29
C PRO A 2 1.38 5.88 18.88
N ILE A 3 2.08 6.47 17.91
CA ILE A 3 3.44 6.10 17.50
C ILE A 3 4.42 7.03 18.21
N TYR A 4 5.46 6.48 18.82
CA TYR A 4 6.45 7.24 19.59
C TYR A 4 7.79 7.39 18.86
N VAL A 5 8.12 6.47 17.95
CA VAL A 5 9.39 6.45 17.25
C VAL A 5 9.20 6.01 15.80
N VAL A 6 9.99 6.63 14.93
CA VAL A 6 10.14 6.29 13.52
C VAL A 6 11.62 6.31 13.15
N ALA A 7 12.08 5.35 12.34
CA ALA A 7 13.45 5.29 11.85
C ALA A 7 13.50 4.66 10.46
N PHE A 8 14.25 5.28 9.55
CA PHE A 8 14.54 4.70 8.24
C PHE A 8 15.80 3.84 8.30
N GLU A 9 15.76 2.69 7.65
CA GLU A 9 16.96 1.89 7.39
C GLU A 9 17.78 2.55 6.25
N SER A 10 19.09 2.35 6.25
CA SER A 10 20.01 3.13 5.41
C SER A 10 20.29 2.54 4.03
N LYS A 11 19.93 1.28 3.78
CA LYS A 11 20.31 0.52 2.58
C LYS A 11 19.11 0.08 1.77
N ASP A 12 18.06 -0.31 2.47
CA ASP A 12 16.82 -0.86 1.98
C ASP A 12 15.68 0.12 2.27
N PRO A 13 14.60 0.10 1.46
CA PRO A 13 13.45 0.97 1.63
C PRO A 13 12.55 0.47 2.77
N VAL A 14 13.08 0.44 3.99
CA VAL A 14 12.37 -0.02 5.19
C VAL A 14 12.23 1.11 6.20
N LEU A 15 11.00 1.32 6.66
CA LEU A 15 10.67 2.18 7.80
C LEU A 15 10.32 1.30 9.00
N VAL A 16 10.92 1.60 10.15
CA VAL A 16 10.57 0.99 11.43
C VAL A 16 9.75 1.98 12.25
N THR A 17 8.62 1.52 12.79
CA THR A 17 7.79 2.31 13.72
C THR A 17 7.61 1.57 15.03
N GLY A 18 7.66 2.29 16.16
CA GLY A 18 7.35 1.75 17.49
C GLY A 18 6.22 2.52 18.16
N GLY A 19 5.28 1.82 18.79
CA GLY A 19 4.06 2.41 19.34
C GLY A 19 3.65 1.92 20.73
N ALA A 20 2.57 2.51 21.24
CA ALA A 20 2.00 2.15 22.55
C ALA A 20 1.54 0.69 22.68
N ASP A 21 1.35 0.00 21.55
CA ASP A 21 1.04 -1.43 21.52
C ASP A 21 2.23 -2.33 21.87
N ARG A 22 3.40 -1.74 22.16
CA ARG A 22 4.67 -2.44 22.41
C ARG A 22 5.12 -3.30 21.22
N THR A 23 4.68 -2.95 20.01
CA THR A 23 5.15 -3.58 18.78
C THR A 23 6.09 -2.67 18.02
N ALA A 24 7.11 -3.28 17.42
CA ALA A 24 7.85 -2.68 16.32
C ALA A 24 7.27 -3.22 15.02
N ARG A 25 6.96 -2.34 14.07
CA ARG A 25 6.48 -2.70 12.74
C ARG A 25 7.48 -2.26 11.70
N LEU A 26 7.73 -3.15 10.75
CA LEU A 26 8.55 -2.89 9.58
C LEU A 26 7.63 -2.64 8.41
N TRP A 27 7.89 -1.57 7.67
CA TRP A 27 7.13 -1.16 6.51
C TRP A 27 8.07 -1.11 5.31
N ASN A 28 7.74 -1.82 4.24
CA ASN A 28 8.36 -1.55 2.95
C ASN A 28 7.79 -0.23 2.42
N VAL A 29 8.66 0.74 2.11
CA VAL A 29 8.26 2.06 1.60
C VAL A 29 8.63 2.26 0.13
N ASP A 30 9.10 1.21 -0.55
CA ASP A 30 9.27 1.19 -2.01
C ASP A 30 7.90 1.15 -2.69
N PRO A 31 7.50 2.20 -3.43
CA PRO A 31 6.18 2.25 -4.05
C PRO A 31 5.93 1.13 -5.05
N GLU A 32 6.96 0.70 -5.80
CA GLU A 32 6.82 -0.35 -6.82
C GLU A 32 6.60 -1.71 -6.16
N GLN A 33 7.38 -2.02 -5.13
CA GLN A 33 7.22 -3.27 -4.38
C GLN A 33 5.90 -3.32 -3.61
N VAL A 34 5.49 -2.19 -3.03
CA VAL A 34 4.19 -2.09 -2.33
C VAL A 34 3.03 -2.25 -3.31
N ALA A 35 3.08 -1.60 -4.48
CA ALA A 35 2.06 -1.77 -5.52
C ALA A 35 1.97 -3.23 -5.98
N ALA A 36 3.10 -3.87 -6.26
CA ALA A 36 3.16 -5.29 -6.63
C ALA A 36 2.58 -6.19 -5.53
N TYR A 37 2.93 -5.95 -4.26
CA TYR A 37 2.39 -6.69 -3.13
C TYR A 37 0.86 -6.55 -2.99
N VAL A 38 0.35 -5.32 -3.13
CA VAL A 38 -1.11 -5.07 -3.09
C VAL A 38 -1.80 -5.84 -4.22
N CYS A 39 -1.27 -5.79 -5.44
CA CYS A 39 -1.82 -6.51 -6.58
C CYS A 39 -1.76 -8.03 -6.44
N ALA A 40 -0.74 -8.57 -5.75
CA ALA A 40 -0.59 -10.00 -5.53
C ALA A 40 -1.47 -10.55 -4.39
N THR A 41 -1.86 -9.71 -3.43
CA THR A 41 -2.57 -10.14 -2.22
C THR A 41 -4.04 -9.73 -2.16
N THR A 42 -4.42 -8.75 -2.97
CA THR A 42 -5.81 -8.33 -3.13
C THR A 42 -6.51 -9.25 -4.13
N GLY A 43 -7.83 -9.45 -3.95
CA GLY A 43 -8.63 -10.33 -4.79
C GLY A 43 -8.85 -9.83 -6.22
N ASP A 44 -10.10 -9.85 -6.67
CA ASP A 44 -10.43 -9.42 -8.02
C ASP A 44 -10.21 -7.92 -8.21
N ASP A 45 -9.76 -7.55 -9.42
CA ASP A 45 -9.66 -6.14 -9.79
C ASP A 45 -11.05 -5.53 -9.91
N ILE A 46 -11.17 -4.25 -9.60
CA ILE A 46 -12.38 -3.48 -9.89
C ILE A 46 -12.70 -3.58 -11.38
N SER A 47 -13.91 -4.03 -11.71
CA SER A 47 -14.32 -4.16 -13.10
C SER A 47 -14.52 -2.78 -13.75
N ARG A 48 -14.49 -2.72 -15.07
CA ARG A 48 -14.81 -1.49 -15.82
C ARG A 48 -16.19 -0.93 -15.48
N GLY A 49 -17.21 -1.80 -15.32
CA GLY A 49 -18.56 -1.36 -14.97
C GLY A 49 -18.65 -0.78 -13.56
N GLU A 50 -17.92 -1.35 -12.59
CA GLU A 50 -17.81 -0.78 -11.25
C GLU A 50 -17.02 0.53 -11.26
N TRP A 51 -15.96 0.62 -12.07
CA TRP A 51 -15.21 1.86 -12.24
C TRP A 51 -16.09 3.00 -12.78
N GLU A 52 -16.86 2.75 -13.84
CA GLU A 52 -17.80 3.73 -14.39
C GLU A 52 -18.86 4.15 -13.37
N LYS A 53 -19.30 3.22 -12.51
CA LYS A 53 -20.28 3.47 -11.46
C LYS A 53 -19.72 4.30 -10.30
N TYR A 54 -18.51 3.98 -9.82
CA TYR A 54 -17.95 4.58 -8.59
C TYR A 54 -16.97 5.73 -8.87
N LEU A 55 -16.36 5.76 -10.05
CA LEU A 55 -15.36 6.75 -10.48
C LEU A 55 -15.72 7.36 -11.86
N PRO A 56 -16.93 7.94 -12.03
CA PRO A 56 -17.43 8.33 -13.35
C PRO A 56 -16.62 9.43 -14.07
N ASN A 57 -15.85 10.23 -13.32
CA ASN A 57 -15.05 11.33 -13.87
C ASN A 57 -13.55 11.00 -13.95
N VAL A 58 -13.17 9.75 -13.68
CA VAL A 58 -11.77 9.30 -13.71
C VAL A 58 -11.63 8.35 -14.90
N PRO A 59 -10.73 8.63 -15.87
CA PRO A 59 -10.44 7.69 -16.95
C PRO A 59 -10.13 6.30 -16.40
N TYR A 60 -10.64 5.27 -17.05
CA TYR A 60 -10.42 3.89 -16.63
C TYR A 60 -8.92 3.57 -16.62
N ALA A 61 -8.38 3.30 -15.43
CA ALA A 61 -6.99 2.92 -15.20
C ALA A 61 -6.98 1.74 -14.21
N PRO A 62 -6.97 0.49 -14.70
CA PRO A 62 -7.01 -0.67 -13.80
C PRO A 62 -5.79 -0.63 -12.86
N PRO A 63 -5.99 -0.83 -11.55
CA PRO A 63 -4.92 -0.65 -10.55
C PRO A 63 -3.80 -1.68 -10.68
N CYS A 64 -4.10 -2.87 -11.21
CA CYS A 64 -3.14 -3.93 -11.46
C CYS A 64 -3.11 -4.26 -12.95
N ALA A 65 -1.92 -4.18 -13.55
CA ALA A 65 -1.66 -4.64 -14.90
C ALA A 65 -1.27 -6.12 -14.84
N ARG A 66 -2.25 -7.01 -14.83
CA ARG A 66 -2.00 -8.46 -14.93
C ARG A 66 -1.61 -8.86 -16.35
#